data_AF-A0A2R5G3I2-F1
#
_entry.id   AF-A0A2R5G3I2-F1
#
_cell.length_a   1.000
_cell.length_b   1.000
_cell.length_c   1.000
_cell.angle_alpha   90.00
_cell.angle_beta   90.00
_cell.angle_gamma   90.00
#
_symmetry.space_group_name_H-M   'P 1'
#
loop_
_entity.id
_entity.type
_entity.pdbx_description
1 polymer ?
#
loop_
_entity_poly.entity_id
_entity_poly.type
_entity_poly.pdbx_seq_one_letter_code
_entity_poly.pdbx_strand_id
1 'polypeptide(L)'
;MAQLERLLKMAEDELTEYSTDARKIEKLRRKIGLSVSAAEQREVKEVLLASKQSSNMISQIVEEQRQAAALPFWGIAGLGLLFGISLNQPICLLAAIVGTVLAFRIQKWGWQLQASRLLLQTLEDIEARIAQPNK
;
A
#
# COMPACT_ATOMS: atom_id res chain seq x y z
N MET A 1 -9.80 0.89 -15.05
CA MET A 1 -9.93 1.22 -13.60
C MET A 1 -10.34 0.02 -12.73
N ALA A 2 -11.48 -0.64 -12.96
CA ALA A 2 -11.91 -1.78 -12.13
C ALA A 2 -10.88 -2.93 -12.06
N GLN A 3 -10.17 -3.20 -13.18
CA GLN A 3 -9.13 -4.22 -13.24
C GLN A 3 -7.89 -3.87 -12.42
N LEU A 4 -7.47 -2.59 -12.43
CA LEU A 4 -6.38 -2.09 -11.60
C LEU A 4 -6.70 -2.27 -10.10
N GLU A 5 -7.92 -1.92 -9.68
CA GLU A 5 -8.34 -2.08 -8.29
C GLU A 5 -8.35 -3.56 -7.87
N ARG A 6 -8.78 -4.46 -8.77
CA ARG A 6 -8.73 -5.90 -8.52
C ARG A 6 -7.30 -6.42 -8.36
N LEU A 7 -6.38 -5.96 -9.21
CA LEU A 7 -4.97 -6.33 -9.13
C LEU A 7 -4.27 -5.76 -7.89
N LEU A 8 -4.62 -4.53 -7.50
CA LEU A 8 -4.14 -3.94 -6.26
C LEU A 8 -4.62 -4.73 -5.04
N LYS A 9 -5.91 -5.09 -4.96
CA LYS A 9 -6.41 -5.96 -3.88
C LYS A 9 -5.68 -7.30 -3.83
N MET A 10 -5.44 -7.91 -4.99
CA MET A 10 -4.66 -9.15 -5.04
C MET A 10 -3.23 -8.96 -4.54
N ALA A 11 -2.57 -7.85 -4.87
CA ALA A 11 -1.25 -7.53 -4.33
C ALA A 11 -1.29 -7.24 -2.81
N GLU A 12 -2.35 -6.60 -2.31
CA GLU A 12 -2.58 -6.37 -0.88
C GLU A 12 -2.72 -7.69 -0.11
N ASP A 13 -3.43 -8.68 -0.68
CA ASP A 13 -3.56 -10.02 -0.08
C ASP A 13 -2.18 -10.67 0.06
N GLU A 14 -1.36 -10.63 -1.00
CA GLU A 14 -0.01 -11.22 -1.02
C GLU A 14 0.93 -10.55 0.01
N LEU A 15 0.77 -9.24 0.26
CA LEU A 15 1.52 -8.54 1.31
C LEU A 15 1.22 -9.08 2.72
N THR A 16 0.02 -9.61 2.96
CA THR A 16 -0.33 -10.24 4.24
C THR A 16 0.04 -11.72 4.30
N GLU A 17 -0.04 -12.43 3.17
CA GLU A 17 0.10 -13.88 3.11
C GLU A 17 1.56 -14.34 3.18
N TYR A 18 2.48 -13.59 2.55
CA TYR A 18 3.89 -13.99 2.46
C TYR A 18 4.82 -12.95 3.09
N SER A 19 5.87 -13.43 3.76
CA SER A 19 6.86 -12.56 4.41
C SER A 19 7.93 -12.05 3.45
N THR A 20 8.30 -12.84 2.43
CA THR A 20 9.40 -12.51 1.51
C THR A 20 8.91 -11.97 0.18
N ASP A 21 9.55 -10.91 -0.30
CA ASP A 21 9.15 -10.25 -1.55
C ASP A 21 9.27 -11.16 -2.77
N ALA A 22 10.29 -12.02 -2.82
CA ALA A 22 10.45 -13.00 -3.88
C ALA A 22 9.23 -13.94 -3.98
N ARG A 23 8.68 -14.38 -2.84
CA ARG A 23 7.54 -15.29 -2.80
C ARG A 23 6.23 -14.58 -3.13
N LYS A 24 6.06 -13.33 -2.65
CA LYS A 24 4.95 -12.46 -3.04
C LYS A 24 4.91 -12.25 -4.56
N ILE A 25 6.04 -11.87 -5.16
CA ILE A 25 6.18 -11.65 -6.61
C ILE A 25 5.89 -12.94 -7.37
N GLU A 26 6.43 -14.08 -6.93
CA GLU A 26 6.18 -15.36 -7.59
C GLU A 26 4.69 -15.73 -7.62
N LYS A 27 4.01 -15.59 -6.48
CA LYS A 27 2.60 -15.96 -6.33
C LYS A 27 1.69 -15.00 -7.08
N LEU A 28 1.93 -13.70 -6.94
CA LEU A 28 1.21 -12.67 -7.67
C LEU A 28 1.38 -12.84 -9.19
N ARG A 29 2.61 -13.13 -9.64
CA ARG A 29 2.90 -13.41 -11.06
C ARG A 29 2.09 -14.58 -11.60
N ARG A 30 2.03 -15.71 -10.87
CA ARG A 30 1.23 -16.87 -11.30
C ARG A 30 -0.25 -16.51 -11.41
N LYS A 31 -0.79 -15.75 -10.44
CA LYS A 31 -2.20 -15.30 -10.47
C LYS A 31 -2.45 -14.36 -11.66
N ILE A 32 -1.58 -13.38 -11.90
CA ILE A 32 -1.70 -12.42 -13.02
C ILE A 32 -1.58 -13.15 -14.37
N GLY A 33 -0.58 -14.02 -14.53
CA GLY A 33 -0.37 -14.75 -15.78
C GLY A 33 -1.53 -15.68 -16.18
N LEU A 34 -2.36 -16.11 -15.22
CA LEU A 34 -3.55 -16.91 -15.48
C LEU A 34 -4.83 -16.08 -15.69
N SER A 35 -4.86 -14.83 -15.21
CA SER A 35 -6.10 -14.04 -15.12
C SER A 35 -6.11 -12.75 -15.93
N VAL A 36 -4.96 -12.33 -16.48
CA VAL A 36 -4.80 -11.03 -17.15
C VAL A 36 -3.99 -11.17 -18.43
N SER A 37 -4.49 -10.60 -19.53
CA SER A 37 -3.81 -10.57 -20.82
C SER A 37 -2.59 -9.65 -20.83
N ALA A 38 -1.66 -9.88 -21.77
CA ALA A 38 -0.45 -9.05 -21.89
C ALA A 38 -0.76 -7.57 -22.22
N ALA A 39 -1.85 -7.29 -22.93
CA ALA A 39 -2.29 -5.93 -23.23
C ALA A 39 -2.74 -5.19 -21.96
N GLU A 40 -3.56 -5.84 -21.14
CA GLU A 40 -4.04 -5.29 -19.86
C GLU A 40 -2.90 -5.09 -18.85
N GLN A 41 -1.92 -6.00 -18.83
CA GLN A 41 -0.73 -5.85 -17.99
C GLN A 41 0.05 -4.56 -18.32
N ARG A 42 0.19 -4.24 -19.61
CA ARG A 42 0.85 -3.01 -20.07
C ARG A 42 0.06 -1.77 -19.69
N GLU A 43 -1.26 -1.76 -19.91
CA GLU A 43 -2.14 -0.66 -19.53
C GLU A 43 -2.06 -0.37 -18.02
N VAL A 44 -2.14 -1.41 -17.19
CA VAL A 44 -2.04 -1.29 -15.73
C VAL A 44 -0.67 -0.76 -15.32
N LYS A 45 0.41 -1.23 -15.96
CA LYS A 45 1.77 -0.75 -15.71
C LYS A 45 1.91 0.74 -16.01
N GLU A 46 1.41 1.21 -17.15
CA GLU A 46 1.46 2.63 -17.53
C GLU A 46 0.70 3.50 -16.54
N VAL A 47 -0.50 3.07 -16.11
CA VAL A 47 -1.28 3.80 -15.09
C VAL A 47 -0.55 3.85 -13.75
N LEU A 48 0.07 2.75 -13.32
CA LEU A 48 0.86 2.70 -12.08
C LEU A 48 2.12 3.58 -12.16
N LEU A 49 2.81 3.59 -13.30
CA LEU A 49 3.97 4.44 -13.52
C LEU A 49 3.60 5.93 -13.50
N ALA A 50 2.50 6.30 -14.16
CA ALA A 50 1.98 7.66 -14.11
C ALA A 50 1.62 8.08 -12.67
N SER A 51 0.99 7.18 -11.90
CA SER A 51 0.69 7.42 -10.47
C SER A 51 1.94 7.50 -9.60
N LYS A 52 3.00 6.76 -9.91
CA LYS A 52 4.26 6.78 -9.16
C LYS A 52 5.06 8.04 -9.43
N GLN A 53 4.95 8.61 -10.63
CA GLN A 53 5.65 9.83 -11.03
C GLN A 53 5.12 11.08 -10.30
N SER A 54 3.89 11.05 -9.79
CA SER A 54 3.35 12.06 -8.86
C SER A 54 3.70 11.81 -7.39
N SER A 55 4.54 10.81 -7.08
CA SER A 55 4.95 10.49 -5.72
C SER A 55 5.93 11.55 -5.19
N ASN A 56 5.63 12.10 -4.02
CA ASN A 56 6.46 13.07 -3.30
C ASN A 56 7.28 12.37 -2.21
N MET A 57 8.23 13.09 -1.58
CA MET A 57 9.04 12.56 -0.46
C MET A 57 8.17 11.99 0.69
N ILE A 58 7.00 12.58 0.92
CA ILE A 58 6.03 12.13 1.93
C ILE A 58 5.48 10.73 1.61
N SER A 59 5.13 10.44 0.35
CA SER A 59 4.61 9.12 -0.02
C SER A 59 5.67 8.04 0.10
N GLN A 60 6.94 8.34 -0.21
CA GLN A 60 8.04 7.40 0.01
C GLN A 60 8.24 7.06 1.49
N ILE A 61 8.20 8.08 2.37
CA ILE A 61 8.30 7.87 3.82
C ILE A 61 7.12 7.04 4.33
N VAL A 62 5.90 7.31 3.87
CA VAL A 62 4.70 6.55 4.27
C VAL A 62 4.75 5.11 3.76
N GLU A 63 5.30 4.88 2.57
CA GLU A 63 5.48 3.53 2.02
C GLU A 63 6.52 2.73 2.82
N GLU A 64 7.70 3.29 3.07
CA GLU A 64 8.81 2.58 3.71
C GLU A 64 8.59 2.44 5.23
N GLN A 65 8.06 3.49 5.87
CA GLN A 65 7.96 3.61 7.32
C GLN A 65 6.52 3.85 7.78
N ARG A 66 5.57 3.10 7.23
CA ARG A 66 4.12 3.23 7.54
C ARG A 66 3.79 3.34 9.04
N GLN A 67 4.50 2.58 9.88
CA GLN A 67 4.29 2.60 11.33
C GLN A 67 4.82 3.88 11.96
N ALA A 68 6.00 4.35 11.54
CA ALA A 68 6.58 5.59 12.02
C ALA A 68 5.77 6.82 11.57
N ALA A 69 5.28 6.84 10.34
CA ALA A 69 4.43 7.91 9.83
C ALA A 69 3.09 8.03 10.57
N ALA A 70 2.53 6.90 11.04
CA ALA A 70 1.29 6.87 11.79
C ALA A 70 1.48 7.14 13.30
N LEU A 71 2.68 6.94 13.83
CA LEU A 71 2.98 7.03 15.27
C LEU A 71 2.57 8.37 15.92
N PRO A 72 2.83 9.55 15.30
CA PRO A 72 2.40 10.83 15.88
C PRO A 72 0.88 10.91 16.07
N PHE A 73 0.11 10.32 15.15
CA PHE A 73 -1.35 10.33 15.20
C PHE A 73 -1.90 9.33 16.22
N TRP A 74 -1.24 8.18 16.40
CA TRP A 74 -1.50 7.30 17.54
C TRP A 74 -1.17 7.98 18.88
N GLY A 75 -0.13 8.82 18.93
CA GLY A 75 0.18 9.66 20.08
C GLY A 75 -0.92 10.67 20.40
N ILE A 76 -1.44 11.38 19.38
CA ILE A 76 -2.59 12.28 19.53
C ILE A 76 -3.84 11.52 19.99
N ALA A 77 -4.08 10.32 19.43
CA ALA A 77 -5.18 9.47 19.83
C ALA A 77 -5.11 9.10 21.32
N GLY A 78 -3.96 8.57 21.76
CA GLY A 78 -3.73 8.12 23.14
C GLY A 78 -3.76 9.27 24.15
N LEU A 79 -3.08 10.39 23.86
CA LEU A 79 -3.08 11.56 24.73
C LEU A 79 -4.44 12.24 24.77
N GLY A 80 -5.13 12.34 23.63
CA GLY A 80 -6.48 12.88 23.56
C GLY A 80 -7.46 12.07 24.42
N LEU A 81 -7.38 10.73 24.36
CA LEU A 81 -8.21 9.87 25.18
C LEU A 81 -7.88 10.02 26.67
N LEU A 82 -6.58 10.01 27.01
CA LEU A 82 -6.10 10.16 28.38
C LEU A 82 -6.57 11.48 28.99
N PHE A 83 -6.31 12.61 28.35
CA PHE A 83 -6.71 13.93 28.86
C PHE A 83 -8.22 14.15 28.77
N GLY A 84 -8.89 13.60 27.76
CA GLY A 84 -10.33 13.73 27.61
C GLY A 84 -11.09 13.09 28.78
N ILE A 85 -10.65 11.90 29.20
CA ILE A 85 -11.24 11.21 30.36
C ILE A 85 -10.71 11.80 31.67
N SER A 86 -9.39 11.98 31.81
CA SER A 86 -8.76 12.34 33.08
C SER A 86 -9.04 13.77 33.52
N LEU A 87 -9.18 14.70 32.57
CA LEU A 87 -9.44 16.12 32.83
C LEU A 87 -10.86 16.55 32.50
N ASN A 88 -11.73 15.60 32.11
CA ASN A 88 -13.10 15.84 31.64
C ASN A 88 -13.16 16.91 30.53
N GLN A 89 -12.19 16.88 29.61
CA GLN A 89 -12.05 17.83 28.51
C GLN A 89 -12.62 17.22 27.22
N PRO A 90 -13.86 17.54 26.81
CA PRO A 90 -14.50 16.91 25.65
C PRO A 90 -13.77 17.21 24.34
N ILE A 91 -13.05 18.33 24.25
CA ILE A 91 -12.23 18.65 23.08
C ILE A 91 -11.05 17.68 22.91
N CYS A 92 -10.52 17.13 24.00
CA CYS A 92 -9.48 16.11 23.95
C CYS A 92 -10.05 14.75 23.46
N LEU A 93 -11.32 14.45 23.74
CA LEU A 93 -11.98 13.28 23.15
C LEU A 93 -12.15 13.42 21.63
N LEU A 94 -12.45 14.63 21.14
CA LEU A 94 -12.44 14.90 19.69
C LEU A 94 -11.04 14.70 19.09
N ALA A 95 -9.99 15.18 19.78
CA ALA A 95 -8.62 14.93 19.36
C ALA A 95 -8.29 13.43 19.32
N ALA A 96 -8.81 12.65 20.27
CA ALA A 96 -8.64 11.20 20.31
C ALA A 96 -9.20 10.52 19.04
N ILE A 97 -10.43 10.91 18.67
CA ILE A 97 -11.13 10.39 17.48
C ILE A 97 -10.38 10.78 16.21
N VAL A 98 -10.03 12.06 16.06
CA VAL A 98 -9.33 12.56 14.87
C VAL A 98 -7.95 11.91 14.74
N GLY A 99 -7.20 11.79 15.83
CA GLY A 99 -5.91 11.11 15.86
C GLY A 99 -6.01 9.67 15.39
N THR A 100 -7.01 8.93 15.88
CA THR A 100 -7.25 7.53 15.48
C THR A 100 -7.58 7.41 14.00
N VAL A 101 -8.47 8.26 13.50
CA VAL A 101 -8.87 8.26 12.09
C VAL A 101 -7.68 8.58 11.18
N LEU A 102 -6.88 9.58 11.53
CA LEU A 102 -5.70 9.96 10.74
C LEU A 102 -4.64 8.85 10.75
N ALA A 103 -4.37 8.25 11.92
CA ALA A 103 -3.44 7.14 12.04
C ALA A 103 -3.84 5.97 11.13
N PHE A 104 -5.11 5.56 11.21
CA PHE A 104 -5.66 4.50 10.37
C PHE A 104 -5.54 4.82 8.87
N ARG A 105 -5.88 6.05 8.47
CA ARG A 105 -5.82 6.46 7.06
C ARG A 105 -4.39 6.46 6.51
N ILE A 106 -3.41 6.91 7.29
CA ILE A 106 -2.00 6.90 6.89
C ILE A 106 -1.48 5.48 6.76
N GLN A 107 -1.81 4.59 7.71
CA GLN A 107 -1.43 3.19 7.63
C GLN A 107 -2.05 2.49 6.41
N LYS A 108 -3.33 2.75 6.15
CA LYS A 108 -4.03 2.22 4.97
C LYS A 108 -3.39 2.73 3.68
N TRP A 109 -3.03 4.01 3.63
CA TRP A 109 -2.35 4.60 2.47
C TRP A 109 -0.99 3.97 2.23
N GLY A 110 -0.17 3.79 3.28
CA GLY A 110 1.11 3.08 3.18
C GLY A 110 0.97 1.65 2.67
N TRP A 111 -0.08 0.95 3.09
CA TRP A 111 -0.40 -0.39 2.59
C TRP A 111 -0.67 -0.40 1.07
N GLN A 112 -1.47 0.55 0.59
CA GLN A 112 -1.80 0.70 -0.83
C GLN A 112 -0.57 1.05 -1.69
N LEU A 113 0.33 1.89 -1.15
CA LEU A 113 1.59 2.24 -1.82
C LEU A 113 2.50 1.01 -1.96
N GLN A 114 2.65 0.23 -0.88
CA GLN A 114 3.41 -1.02 -0.91
C GLN A 114 2.82 -2.02 -1.92
N ALA A 115 1.49 -2.14 -1.98
CA ALA A 115 0.81 -3.05 -2.91
C ALA A 115 1.02 -2.63 -4.37
N SER A 116 0.94 -1.32 -4.63
CA SER A 116 1.20 -0.74 -5.96
C SER A 116 2.64 -1.01 -6.41
N ARG A 117 3.62 -0.85 -5.51
CA ARG A 117 5.03 -1.17 -5.80
C ARG A 117 5.23 -2.66 -6.09
N LEU A 118 4.66 -3.54 -5.26
CA LEU A 118 4.75 -4.99 -5.44
C LEU A 118 4.15 -5.41 -6.79
N LEU A 119 3.00 -4.86 -7.15
CA LEU A 119 2.35 -5.11 -8.42
C LEU A 119 3.22 -4.65 -9.60
N LEU A 120 3.77 -3.44 -9.52
CA LEU A 120 4.65 -2.90 -10.56
C LEU A 120 5.91 -3.76 -10.74
N GLN A 121 6.57 -4.16 -9.65
CA GLN A 121 7.73 -5.07 -9.69
C GLN A 121 7.37 -6.42 -10.30
N THR A 122 6.17 -6.93 -10.03
CA THR A 122 5.68 -8.20 -10.58
C THR A 122 5.43 -8.10 -12.09
N LEU A 123 4.85 -6.99 -12.55
CA LEU A 123 4.66 -6.74 -13.99
C LEU A 123 6.01 -6.60 -14.71
N GLU A 124 6.99 -5.97 -14.08
CA GLU A 124 8.37 -5.89 -14.60
C GLU A 124 9.06 -7.26 -14.66
N ASP A 125 8.92 -8.12 -13.63
CA ASP A 125 9.46 -9.49 -13.64
C ASP A 125 8.82 -10.35 -14.75
N ILE A 126 7.51 -10.20 -14.99
CA ILE A 126 6.82 -10.88 -16.09
C ILE A 126 7.41 -10.44 -17.44
N GLU A 127 7.52 -9.13 -17.67
CA GLU A 127 8.03 -8.58 -18.92
C GLU A 127 9.49 -8.98 -19.18
N ALA A 128 10.34 -8.94 -18.16
CA ALA A 128 11.74 -9.36 -18.24
C ALA A 128 11.86 -10.85 -18.64
N ARG A 129 10.99 -11.72 -18.11
CA ARG A 129 10.96 -13.16 -18.44
C ARG A 129 10.44 -13.42 -19.84
N ILE A 130 9.46 -12.65 -20.32
CA ILE A 130 8.98 -12.74 -21.71
C ILE A 130 10.08 -12.29 -22.68
N ALA A 131 10.83 -11.24 -22.33
CA ALA A 131 11.94 -10.74 -23.13
C ALA A 131 13.17 -11.67 -23.13
N GLN A 132 13.35 -12.49 -22.09
CA GLN A 132 14.43 -13.49 -21.98
C GLN A 132 13.86 -14.91 -21.85
N PRO A 133 13.29 -15.48 -22.92
CA PRO A 133 12.65 -16.80 -22.88
C PRO A 133 13.64 -17.96 -22.71
N ASN A 134 14.96 -17.73 -22.73
CA ASN A 134 15.94 -18.81 -22.75
C ASN A 134 17.27 -18.43 -22.05
N LYS A 135 17.47 -18.99 -20.86
CA LYS A 135 18.75 -19.52 -20.38
C LYS A 135 18.47 -20.89 -19.76
#